data_AF-A0A954I1G9-F1
#
_entry.id   AF-A0A954I1G9-F1
#
_cell.length_a   1.000
_cell.length_b   1.000
_cell.length_c   1.000
_cell.angle_alpha   90.00
_cell.angle_beta   90.00
_cell.angle_gamma   90.00
#
_symmetry.space_group_name_H-M   'P 1'
#
loop_
_entity.id
_entity.type
_entity.pdbx_description
1 polymer ?
#
loop_
_entity_poly.entity_id
_entity_poly.type
_entity_poly.pdbx_seq_one_letter_code
_entity_poly.pdbx_strand_id
1 'polypeptide(L)'
;GPHGGHIIELGGEDYHAELTLDDSRKLTAYLLQADMKTPLPADAESLSVRLQVGDATEEVTLAAQPQEGDGEGQASQFAMADATLPESIKDAEDLQGEVVVSIAGTQYRGKISHDHDHEGHDHNH
;
A
#
# COMPACT_ATOMS: atom_id res chain seq x y z
N GLY A 1 -8.54 4.46 -3.91
CA GLY A 1 -9.48 3.57 -3.21
C GLY A 1 -10.42 4.39 -2.36
N PRO A 2 -11.05 3.78 -1.34
CA PRO A 2 -11.98 4.48 -0.44
C PRO A 2 -11.37 5.66 0.32
N HIS A 3 -10.05 5.68 0.52
CA HIS A 3 -9.33 6.76 1.20
C HIS A 3 -8.67 7.76 0.24
N GLY A 4 -8.94 7.64 -1.07
CA GLY A 4 -8.33 8.50 -2.09
C GLY A 4 -6.88 8.13 -2.43
N GLY A 5 -6.43 6.93 -2.05
CA GLY A 5 -5.10 6.41 -2.34
C GLY A 5 -5.05 5.46 -3.53
N HIS A 6 -3.87 4.88 -3.75
CA HIS A 6 -3.64 3.88 -4.80
C HIS A 6 -3.91 2.47 -4.28
N ILE A 7 -4.75 1.69 -4.99
CA ILE A 7 -5.06 0.30 -4.64
C ILE A 7 -3.98 -0.62 -5.21
N ILE A 8 -3.53 -1.57 -4.39
CA ILE A 8 -2.49 -2.53 -4.69
C ILE A 8 -3.05 -3.92 -4.37
N GLU A 9 -2.99 -4.81 -5.33
CA GLU A 9 -3.46 -6.19 -5.17
C GLU A 9 -2.43 -7.01 -4.37
N LEU A 10 -2.94 -7.84 -3.47
CA LEU A 10 -2.16 -8.74 -2.63
C LEU A 10 -2.72 -10.16 -2.74
N GLY A 11 -1.84 -11.14 -2.99
CA GLY A 11 -2.25 -12.55 -3.01
C GLY A 11 -3.12 -12.97 -4.18
N GLY A 12 -3.17 -12.20 -5.27
CA GLY A 12 -4.04 -12.48 -6.42
C GLY A 12 -5.48 -12.02 -6.19
N GLU A 13 -5.64 -10.77 -5.73
CA GLU A 13 -6.92 -10.09 -5.47
C GLU A 13 -7.71 -10.57 -4.24
N ASP A 14 -7.23 -11.58 -3.50
CA ASP A 14 -7.83 -12.00 -2.23
C ASP A 14 -7.81 -10.86 -1.18
N TYR A 15 -6.76 -10.04 -1.21
CA TYR A 15 -6.57 -8.89 -0.35
C TYR A 15 -6.08 -7.69 -1.15
N HIS A 16 -6.24 -6.51 -0.56
CA HIS A 16 -5.75 -5.27 -1.15
C HIS A 16 -5.05 -4.42 -0.11
N ALA A 17 -4.09 -3.62 -0.54
CA ALA A 17 -3.57 -2.50 0.21
C ALA A 17 -3.96 -1.20 -0.49
N GLU A 18 -4.32 -0.17 0.26
CA GLU A 18 -4.46 1.19 -0.26
C GLU A 18 -3.32 2.05 0.30
N LEU A 19 -2.50 2.65 -0.56
CA LEU A 19 -1.49 3.63 -0.14
C LEU A 19 -2.00 5.05 -0.35
N THR A 20 -2.02 5.85 0.71
CA THR A 20 -2.29 7.29 0.66
C THR A 20 -1.03 8.07 1.03
N LEU A 21 -0.85 9.23 0.39
CA LEU A 21 0.16 10.21 0.73
C LEU A 21 -0.54 11.54 1.02
N ASP A 22 -0.37 12.07 2.23
CA ASP A 22 -0.95 13.37 2.60
C ASP A 22 -0.02 14.54 2.24
N ASP A 23 -0.51 15.78 2.37
CA ASP A 23 0.28 17.00 2.14
C ASP A 23 1.51 17.12 3.07
N SER A 24 1.49 16.43 4.22
CA SER A 24 2.63 16.36 5.16
C SER A 24 3.66 15.31 4.74
N ARG A 25 3.49 14.68 3.57
CA ARG A 25 4.30 13.59 3.04
C ARG A 25 4.31 12.34 3.95
N LYS A 26 3.21 12.11 4.68
CA LYS A 26 2.96 10.95 5.52
C LYS A 26 2.34 9.84 4.69
N LEU A 27 3.12 8.77 4.46
CA LEU A 27 2.63 7.57 3.83
C LEU A 27 1.77 6.76 4.81
N THR A 28 0.56 6.39 4.38
CA THR A 28 -0.35 5.52 5.13
C THR A 28 -0.80 4.37 4.24
N ALA A 29 -0.78 3.15 4.77
CA ALA A 29 -1.30 1.95 4.13
C ALA A 29 -2.55 1.47 4.86
N TYR A 30 -3.58 1.08 4.11
CA TYR A 30 -4.79 0.44 4.62
C TYR A 30 -4.89 -0.95 4.04
N LEU A 31 -5.00 -1.98 4.88
CA LEU A 31 -5.32 -3.33 4.43
C LEU A 31 -6.82 -3.47 4.26
N LEU A 32 -7.21 -3.98 3.11
CA LEU A 32 -8.59 -4.13 2.69
C LEU A 32 -8.83 -5.57 2.23
N GLN A 33 -10.08 -6.01 2.34
CA GLN A 33 -10.52 -7.31 1.82
C GLN A 33 -10.65 -7.28 0.28
N ALA A 34 -11.06 -8.40 -0.31
CA ALA A 34 -11.29 -8.53 -1.75
C ALA A 34 -12.24 -7.48 -2.35
N ASP A 35 -13.12 -6.86 -1.55
CA ASP A 35 -14.05 -5.83 -2.00
C ASP A 35 -13.43 -4.43 -2.13
N MET A 36 -12.13 -4.28 -1.81
CA MET A 36 -11.38 -3.02 -1.81
C MET A 36 -12.00 -1.93 -0.93
N LYS A 37 -12.79 -2.30 0.08
CA LYS A 37 -13.54 -1.35 0.92
C LYS A 37 -13.54 -1.73 2.38
N THR A 38 -13.70 -3.01 2.68
CA THR A 38 -13.79 -3.50 4.04
C THR A 38 -12.40 -3.59 4.64
N PRO A 39 -12.12 -2.96 5.79
CA PRO A 39 -10.84 -3.08 6.48
C PRO A 39 -10.51 -4.54 6.79
N LEU A 40 -9.25 -4.90 6.65
CA LEU A 40 -8.71 -6.22 6.98
C LEU A 40 -7.76 -6.08 8.18
N PRO A 41 -8.20 -6.37 9.41
CA PRO A 41 -7.32 -6.39 10.56
C PRO A 41 -6.29 -7.50 10.43
N ALA A 42 -5.00 -7.14 10.39
CA ALA A 42 -3.88 -8.07 10.34
C ALA A 42 -3.15 -8.09 11.69
N ASP A 43 -2.73 -9.28 12.09
CA ASP A 43 -1.78 -9.50 13.19
C ASP A 43 -0.36 -9.17 12.67
N ALA A 44 -0.09 -7.88 12.50
CA ALA A 44 1.18 -7.38 12.01
C ALA A 44 1.53 -6.08 12.74
N GLU A 45 2.76 -6.01 13.27
CA GLU A 45 3.26 -4.81 13.94
C GLU A 45 3.73 -3.74 12.94
N SER A 46 4.05 -4.16 11.71
CA SER A 46 4.53 -3.27 10.66
C SER A 46 4.25 -3.78 9.25
N LEU A 47 4.31 -2.86 8.29
CA LEU A 47 4.21 -3.09 6.86
C LEU A 47 5.39 -2.39 6.18
N SER A 48 6.07 -3.07 5.26
CA SER A 48 7.23 -2.52 4.55
C SER A 48 6.83 -2.09 3.14
N VAL A 49 7.22 -0.87 2.76
CA VAL A 49 7.03 -0.34 1.42
C VAL A 49 8.41 -0.15 0.80
N ARG A 50 8.72 -0.90 -0.24
CA ARG A 50 9.98 -0.78 -0.98
C ARG A 50 9.74 0.11 -2.17
N LEU A 51 10.29 1.30 -2.13
CA LEU A 51 10.15 2.34 -3.13
C LEU A 51 11.35 2.30 -4.07
N GLN A 52 11.07 2.29 -5.36
CA GLN A 52 12.09 2.40 -6.40
C GLN A 52 12.34 3.87 -6.73
N VAL A 53 13.59 4.31 -6.58
CA VAL A 53 14.02 5.69 -6.79
C VAL A 53 15.22 5.69 -7.73
N GLY A 54 14.95 5.86 -9.03
CA GLY A 54 15.95 5.62 -10.07
C GLY A 54 16.44 4.17 -10.03
N ASP A 55 17.75 3.96 -9.90
CA ASP A 55 18.38 2.64 -9.77
C ASP A 55 18.43 2.10 -8.33
N ALA A 56 17.98 2.88 -7.34
CA ALA A 56 17.99 2.50 -5.93
C ALA A 56 16.63 1.97 -5.46
N THR A 57 16.65 1.16 -4.39
CA THR A 57 15.45 0.73 -3.67
C THR A 57 15.55 1.18 -2.23
N GLU A 58 14.61 2.01 -1.80
CA GLU A 58 14.49 2.53 -0.44
C GLU A 58 13.35 1.78 0.27
N GLU A 59 13.60 1.24 1.46
CA GLU A 59 12.56 0.57 2.25
C GLU A 59 12.04 1.50 3.34
N VAL A 60 10.72 1.72 3.35
CA VAL A 60 9.99 2.51 4.33
C VAL A 60 9.14 1.57 5.18
N THR A 61 9.36 1.58 6.48
CA THR A 61 8.54 0.80 7.42
C THR A 61 7.41 1.65 7.97
N LEU A 62 6.18 1.16 7.82
CA LEU A 62 4.97 1.73 8.39
C LEU A 62 4.60 0.95 9.65
N ALA A 63 4.37 1.67 10.75
CA ALA A 63 3.99 1.06 12.02
C ALA A 63 2.47 0.83 12.07
N ALA A 64 2.05 -0.27 12.69
CA ALA A 64 0.64 -0.56 12.93
C ALA A 64 -0.05 0.60 13.68
N GLN A 65 -1.22 0.98 13.20
CA GLN A 65 -2.11 1.98 13.79
C GLN A 65 -3.51 1.36 13.90
N PRO A 66 -3.78 0.58 14.97
CA PRO A 66 -5.07 -0.06 15.17
C PRO A 66 -6.22 0.95 15.08
N GLN A 67 -7.26 0.61 14.31
CA GLN A 67 -8.49 1.36 14.16
C GLN A 67 -9.60 0.78 15.04
N GLU A 68 -10.69 1.55 15.19
CA GLU A 68 -11.89 1.05 15.85
C GLU A 68 -12.44 -0.17 15.08
N GLY A 69 -12.53 -1.31 15.77
CA GLY A 69 -13.02 -2.57 15.20
C GLY A 69 -11.95 -3.56 14.78
N ASP A 70 -10.65 -3.21 14.81
CA ASP A 70 -9.58 -4.14 14.42
C ASP A 70 -9.41 -5.32 15.38
N GLY A 71 -9.73 -5.12 16.65
CA GLY A 71 -9.48 -6.12 17.70
C GLY A 71 -8.11 -5.93 18.37
N GLU A 72 -7.92 -6.60 19.51
CA GLU A 72 -6.69 -6.48 20.29
C GLU A 72 -5.51 -7.16 19.58
N GLY A 73 -4.40 -6.43 19.41
CA GLY A 73 -3.19 -6.94 18.73
C GLY A 73 -3.22 -6.88 17.21
N GLN A 74 -4.31 -6.42 16.61
CA GLN A 74 -4.45 -6.33 15.15
C GLN A 74 -4.51 -4.88 14.68
N ALA A 75 -4.15 -4.65 13.43
CA ALA A 75 -4.29 -3.37 12.76
C ALA A 75 -4.68 -3.54 11.29
N SER A 76 -5.61 -2.72 10.83
CA SER A 76 -5.95 -2.57 9.41
C SER A 76 -5.30 -1.32 8.79
N GLN A 77 -4.75 -0.41 9.58
CA GLN A 77 -4.03 0.77 9.12
C GLN A 77 -2.58 0.73 9.59
N PHE A 78 -1.66 1.17 8.74
CA PHE A 78 -0.24 1.29 9.01
C PHE A 78 0.22 2.66 8.54
N ALA A 79 0.97 3.39 9.37
CA ALA A 79 1.39 4.73 9.01
C ALA A 79 2.87 4.96 9.30
N MET A 80 3.47 5.85 8.53
CA MET A 80 4.84 6.27 8.74
C MET A 80 4.95 7.03 10.08
N ALA A 81 5.92 6.64 10.91
CA ALA A 81 6.17 7.31 12.19
C ALA A 81 7.18 8.46 12.03
N ASP A 82 8.40 8.15 11.57
CA ASP A 82 9.53 9.10 11.52
C ASP A 82 10.36 9.01 10.22
N ALA A 83 9.91 8.24 9.22
CA ALA A 83 10.60 8.19 7.94
C ALA A 83 10.30 9.44 7.09
N THR A 84 11.18 9.72 6.14
CA THR A 84 10.99 10.80 5.16
C THR A 84 11.02 10.18 3.77
N LEU A 85 10.03 10.51 2.94
CA LEU A 85 10.03 10.06 1.56
C LEU A 85 11.11 10.82 0.75
N PRO A 86 11.75 10.17 -0.23
CA PRO A 86 12.61 10.83 -1.21
C PRO A 86 11.91 12.03 -1.88
N GLU A 87 12.61 13.14 -2.09
CA GLU A 87 12.02 14.38 -2.69
C GLU A 87 11.44 14.18 -4.10
N SER A 88 11.84 13.11 -4.79
CA SER A 88 11.29 12.71 -6.09
C SER A 88 9.83 12.27 -6.00
N ILE A 89 9.37 11.84 -4.82
CA ILE A 89 8.00 11.38 -4.57
C ILE A 89 7.22 12.56 -4.00
N LYS A 90 6.33 13.13 -4.83
CA LYS A 90 5.50 14.29 -4.48
C LYS A 90 4.11 13.85 -4.08
N ASP A 91 3.56 12.89 -4.82
CA ASP A 91 2.19 12.40 -4.65
C ASP A 91 2.17 10.86 -4.63
N ALA A 92 1.03 10.27 -4.24
CA ALA A 92 0.86 8.82 -4.25
C ALA A 92 1.09 8.20 -5.64
N GLU A 93 0.92 9.00 -6.70
CA GLU A 93 1.12 8.57 -8.09
C GLU A 93 2.59 8.34 -8.46
N ASP A 94 3.51 9.04 -7.77
CA ASP A 94 4.96 8.89 -7.98
C ASP A 94 5.51 7.62 -7.28
N LEU A 95 4.71 6.96 -6.44
CA LEU A 95 5.11 5.74 -5.75
C LEU A 95 5.26 4.61 -6.77
N GLN A 96 6.45 4.02 -6.81
CA GLN A 96 6.77 2.84 -7.61
C GLN A 96 7.51 1.85 -6.73
N GLY A 97 7.22 0.56 -6.87
CA GLY A 97 7.92 -0.49 -6.11
C GLY A 97 6.99 -1.61 -5.63
N GLU A 98 7.12 -2.02 -4.36
CA GLU A 98 6.31 -3.11 -3.78
C GLU A 98 5.91 -2.84 -2.32
N VAL A 99 4.70 -3.25 -1.95
CA VAL A 99 4.24 -3.38 -0.57
C VAL A 99 4.47 -4.81 -0.11
N VAL A 100 5.00 -4.98 1.09
CA VAL A 100 5.22 -6.27 1.73
C VAL A 100 4.57 -6.26 3.11
N VAL A 101 3.67 -7.20 3.36
CA VAL A 101 2.93 -7.30 4.62
C VAL A 101 2.71 -8.76 5.01
N SER A 102 2.66 -9.04 6.31
CA SER A 102 2.28 -10.35 6.83
C SER A 102 0.81 -10.34 7.23
N ILE A 103 0.01 -11.25 6.69
CA ILE A 103 -1.41 -11.42 7.05
C ILE A 103 -1.57 -12.86 7.51
N ALA A 104 -2.02 -13.04 8.76
CA ALA A 104 -2.18 -14.36 9.39
C ALA A 104 -0.92 -15.26 9.27
N GLY A 105 0.27 -14.66 9.45
CA GLY A 105 1.56 -15.37 9.35
C GLY A 105 2.05 -15.67 7.93
N THR A 106 1.29 -15.30 6.90
CA THR A 106 1.71 -15.44 5.49
C THR A 106 2.17 -14.09 4.95
N GLN A 107 3.36 -14.05 4.33
CA GLN A 107 3.85 -12.83 3.70
C GLN A 107 3.23 -12.67 2.31
N TYR A 108 2.60 -11.52 2.09
CA TYR A 108 2.07 -11.09 0.80
C TYR A 108 2.89 -9.92 0.25
N ARG A 109 2.90 -9.83 -1.08
CA ARG A 109 3.60 -8.79 -1.83
C ARG A 109 2.67 -8.24 -2.89
N GLY A 110 2.64 -6.93 -3.04
CA GLY A 110 1.84 -6.24 -4.04
C GLY A 110 2.67 -5.21 -4.76
N LYS A 111 2.56 -5.17 -6.09
CA LYS A 111 3.34 -4.24 -6.91
C LYS A 111 2.68 -2.87 -6.88
N ILE A 112 3.47 -1.84 -6.61
CA ILE A 112 3.07 -0.44 -6.78
C ILE A 112 3.50 -0.06 -8.19
N SER A 113 2.54 0.01 -9.12
CA SER A 113 2.80 0.44 -10.48
C SER A 113 1.62 1.26 -10.98
N HIS A 114 1.91 2.45 -11.49
CA HIS A 114 1.00 3.16 -12.39
C HIS A 114 1.10 2.52 -13.77
N ASP A 115 0.60 1.29 -13.90
CA ASP A 115 0.30 0.81 -15.24
C ASP A 115 -0.97 1.54 -15.66
N HIS A 116 -0.82 2.50 -16.58
CA HIS A 116 -1.84 2.73 -17.58
C HIS A 116 -1.93 1.46 -18.45
N ASP A 117 -2.38 0.36 -17.86
CA ASP A 117 -2.77 -0.82 -18.60
C ASP A 117 -4.10 -0.50 -19.28
N HIS A 118 -4.01 0.32 -20.32
CA HIS A 118 -4.84 0.17 -21.49
C HIS A 118 -4.31 -1.04 -22.28
N GLU A 119 -4.41 -2.24 -21.71
CA GLU A 119 -4.42 -3.46 -22.49
C GLU A 119 -5.76 -3.52 -23.25
N GLY A 120 -5.72 -3.11 -24.54
CA GLY A 120 -6.81 -3.24 -25.53
C GLY A 120 -7.65 -1.96 -25.69
N HIS A 121 -7.66 -1.28 -26.83
CA HIS A 121 -8.16 -1.80 -28.10
C HIS A 121 -7.42 -1.16 -29.29
N ASP A 122 -6.66 -1.97 -30.02
CA ASP A 122 -6.30 -1.71 -31.40
C ASP A 122 -7.60 -1.82 -32.24
N HIS A 123 -8.21 -0.68 -32.59
CA HIS A 123 -9.22 -0.63 -33.65
C HIS A 123 -8.56 -0.16 -34.94
N ASN A 124 -8.14 -1.15 -35.72
CA ASN A 124 -7.79 -1.07 -37.13
C ASN A 124 -8.74 -0.15 -37.93
N HIS A 125 -8.19 0.83 -38.64
CA HIS A 125 -8.84 1.50 -39.77
C HIS A 125 -7.85 1.85 -40.87
#